data_AF-V5EV39-F1
#
_entry.id   AF-V5EV39-F1
#
_cell.length_a   1.000
_cell.length_b   1.000
_cell.length_c   1.000
_cell.angle_alpha   90.00
_cell.angle_beta   90.00
_cell.angle_gamma   90.00
#
_symmetry.space_group_name_H-M   'P 1'
#
loop_
_entity.id
_entity.type
_entity.pdbx_description
1 polymer ?
#
loop_
_entity_poly.entity_id
_entity_poly.type
_entity_poly.pdbx_seq_one_letter_code
_entity_poly.pdbx_strand_id
1 'polypeptide(L)'
;MSATSAAQLTMAGPSITNHVVTLAHPTHPHFLTQIVHLRSPTSQDSLFVHCTAISSTLARSLSSSNSFSTTAGESEEDAELQAALIAAGRAPEPTAASGAPFGALAADFALAMAHPSGSSQGTPILTTTTATTTSSLAASMSKRLASKLRIPHLLLSLDLPPSLIASPGRIQSPEDSRAVLILEKAIRDACTHTLSR
;
A
#
# COMPACT_ATOMS: atom_id res chain seq x y z
N MET A 1 51.88 3.44 -15.91
CA MET A 1 51.00 2.34 -15.49
C MET A 1 50.27 2.79 -14.24
N SER A 2 49.05 3.32 -14.38
CA SER A 2 48.21 3.70 -13.24
C SER A 2 46.78 3.30 -13.57
N ALA A 3 46.39 2.10 -13.14
CA ALA A 3 45.02 1.65 -13.23
C ALA A 3 44.25 2.22 -12.03
N THR A 4 43.37 3.17 -12.29
CA THR A 4 42.41 3.69 -11.32
C THR A 4 41.45 2.56 -10.97
N SER A 5 41.55 2.05 -9.74
CA SER A 5 40.64 1.05 -9.19
C SER A 5 39.23 1.66 -9.12
N ALA A 6 38.36 1.25 -10.05
CA ALA A 6 36.93 1.50 -9.92
C ALA A 6 36.42 0.62 -8.77
N ALA A 7 36.23 1.25 -7.61
CA ALA A 7 35.53 0.62 -6.50
C ALA A 7 34.13 0.24 -6.98
N GLN A 8 33.95 -1.04 -7.25
CA GLN A 8 32.68 -1.66 -7.60
C GLN A 8 31.78 -1.58 -6.37
N LEU A 9 31.06 -0.45 -6.25
CA LEU A 9 29.97 -0.29 -5.29
C LEU A 9 28.94 -1.38 -5.56
N THR A 10 28.99 -2.43 -4.74
CA THR A 10 28.00 -3.49 -4.71
C THR A 10 26.72 -2.84 -4.19
N MET A 11 25.89 -2.33 -5.11
CA MET A 11 24.59 -1.77 -4.72
C MET A 11 23.75 -2.91 -4.15
N ALA A 12 23.41 -2.81 -2.87
CA ALA A 12 22.36 -3.62 -2.30
C ALA A 12 21.08 -3.28 -3.09
N GLY A 13 20.55 -4.26 -3.83
CA GLY A 13 19.34 -4.07 -4.64
C GLY A 13 18.15 -3.64 -3.77
N PRO A 14 17.08 -3.11 -4.38
CA PRO A 14 15.86 -2.77 -3.67
C PRO A 14 15.33 -3.99 -2.90
N SER A 15 14.96 -3.81 -1.63
CA SER A 15 14.36 -4.86 -0.83
C SER A 15 12.85 -4.68 -0.80
N ILE A 16 12.09 -5.75 -1.08
CA ILE A 16 10.63 -5.72 -1.06
C ILE A 16 10.15 -6.53 0.14
N THR A 17 9.27 -5.94 0.95
CA THR A 17 8.63 -6.59 2.11
C THR A 17 7.12 -6.46 2.01
N ASN A 18 6.41 -7.55 2.30
CA ASN A 18 4.96 -7.62 2.25
C ASN A 18 4.43 -7.83 3.68
N HIS A 19 3.45 -7.03 4.07
CA HIS A 19 2.80 -7.10 5.38
C HIS A 19 1.29 -7.19 5.21
N VAL A 20 0.67 -8.23 5.77
CA VAL A 20 -0.79 -8.34 5.84
C VAL A 20 -1.26 -7.69 7.13
N VAL A 21 -2.05 -6.63 7.01
CA VAL A 21 -2.65 -5.90 8.13
C VAL A 21 -4.10 -6.36 8.27
N THR A 22 -4.46 -6.80 9.48
CA THR A 22 -5.84 -7.15 9.81
C THR A 22 -6.44 -6.12 10.77
N LEU A 23 -7.57 -5.53 10.38
CA LEU A 23 -8.33 -4.56 11.15
C LEU A 23 -9.63 -5.21 11.65
N ALA A 24 -10.07 -4.80 12.84
CA ALA A 24 -11.41 -5.12 13.33
C ALA A 24 -12.42 -4.19 12.65
N HIS A 25 -12.65 -4.39 11.34
CA HIS A 25 -13.60 -3.66 10.53
C HIS A 25 -14.60 -4.63 9.90
N PRO A 26 -15.93 -4.36 9.95
CA PRO A 26 -16.94 -5.33 9.54
C PRO A 26 -16.89 -5.66 8.04
N THR A 27 -16.53 -4.69 7.20
CA THR A 27 -16.60 -4.82 5.73
C THR A 27 -15.25 -4.96 5.05
N HIS A 28 -14.18 -4.45 5.66
CA HIS A 28 -12.84 -4.40 5.07
C HIS A 28 -11.79 -4.76 6.12
N PRO A 29 -11.68 -6.04 6.50
CA PRO A 29 -10.79 -6.45 7.58
C PRO A 29 -9.34 -6.62 7.16
N HIS A 30 -9.01 -6.77 5.88
CA HIS A 30 -7.65 -7.13 5.46
C HIS A 30 -7.07 -6.16 4.43
N PHE A 31 -5.82 -5.77 4.66
CA PHE A 31 -5.03 -4.91 3.78
C PHE A 31 -3.65 -5.52 3.54
N LEU A 32 -3.17 -5.43 2.31
CA LEU A 32 -1.78 -5.76 1.97
C LEU A 32 -0.99 -4.46 1.89
N THR A 33 0.07 -4.37 2.70
CA THR A 33 1.06 -3.28 2.64
C THR A 33 2.36 -3.81 2.04
N GLN A 34 2.70 -3.34 0.85
CA GLN A 34 3.96 -3.64 0.18
C GLN A 34 4.91 -2.47 0.37
N ILE A 35 6.11 -2.76 0.86
CA ILE A 35 7.14 -1.77 1.17
C ILE A 35 8.38 -2.10 0.35
N VAL A 36 8.74 -1.18 -0.54
CA VAL A 36 10.00 -1.20 -1.28
C VAL A 36 10.98 -0.27 -0.57
N HIS A 37 12.04 -0.86 -0.04
CA HIS A 37 13.13 -0.16 0.63
C HIS A 37 14.28 0.06 -0.34
N LEU A 38 14.55 1.33 -0.61
CA LEU A 38 15.66 1.78 -1.44
C LEU A 38 16.77 2.29 -0.51
N ARG A 39 17.86 1.53 -0.43
CA ARG A 39 19.06 1.93 0.33
C ARG A 39 20.03 2.60 -0.62
N SER A 40 20.34 3.87 -0.38
CA SER A 40 21.40 4.56 -1.09
C SER A 40 22.77 4.26 -0.44
N PRO A 41 23.86 4.12 -1.22
CA PRO A 41 25.22 4.05 -0.68
C PRO A 41 25.60 5.31 0.13
N THR A 42 24.87 6.41 -0.02
CA THR A 42 25.01 7.63 0.79
C THR A 42 24.28 7.56 2.15
N SER A 43 23.88 6.36 2.60
CA SER A 43 23.15 6.12 3.86
C SER A 43 21.79 6.82 3.97
N GLN A 44 21.14 7.06 2.83
CA GLN A 44 19.78 7.58 2.79
C GLN A 44 18.81 6.43 2.49
N ASP A 45 17.85 6.23 3.39
CA ASP A 45 16.75 5.29 3.22
C ASP A 45 15.57 6.00 2.55
N SER A 46 15.07 5.44 1.46
CA SER A 46 13.80 5.87 0.87
C SER A 46 12.82 4.71 0.87
N LEU A 47 11.58 4.97 1.24
CA LEU A 47 10.53 3.96 1.25
C LEU A 47 9.45 4.30 0.24
N PHE A 48 9.06 3.30 -0.54
CA PHE A 48 7.84 3.32 -1.32
C PHE A 48 6.86 2.32 -0.69
N VAL A 49 5.68 2.79 -0.32
CA VAL A 49 4.67 2.03 0.41
C VAL A 49 3.39 2.03 -0.40
N HIS A 50 2.91 0.84 -0.76
CA HIS A 50 1.61 0.64 -1.39
C HIS A 50 0.71 -0.15 -0.46
N CYS A 51 -0.48 0.37 -0.17
CA CYS A 51 -1.46 -0.28 0.68
C CYS A 51 -2.76 -0.47 -0.10
N THR A 52 -3.23 -1.71 -0.22
CA THR A 52 -4.48 -2.06 -0.91
C THR A 52 -5.34 -2.97 -0.05
N ALA A 53 -6.67 -2.86 -0.20
CA ALA A 53 -7.59 -3.80 0.41
C ALA A 53 -7.55 -5.15 -0.29
N ILE A 54 -7.54 -6.24 0.47
CA ILE A 54 -7.52 -7.60 -0.07
C ILE A 54 -8.69 -8.42 0.44
N SER A 55 -9.08 -9.44 -0.33
CA SER A 55 -10.11 -10.40 0.10
C SER A 55 -9.60 -11.26 1.27
N SER A 56 -10.52 -11.78 2.08
CA SER A 56 -10.19 -12.70 3.18
C SER A 56 -9.58 -14.01 2.70
N THR A 57 -9.91 -14.46 1.49
CA THR A 57 -9.30 -15.63 0.85
C THR A 57 -7.84 -15.35 0.50
N LEU A 58 -7.56 -14.19 -0.12
CA LEU A 58 -6.18 -13.79 -0.46
C LEU A 58 -5.36 -13.55 0.81
N ALA A 59 -5.92 -12.91 1.83
CA ALA A 59 -5.27 -12.71 3.12
C ALA A 59 -4.88 -14.03 3.78
N ARG A 60 -5.79 -15.02 3.77
CA ARG A 60 -5.51 -16.37 4.27
C ARG A 60 -4.46 -17.08 3.43
N SER A 61 -4.54 -16.98 2.10
CA SER A 61 -3.54 -17.55 1.20
C SER A 61 -2.15 -16.97 1.48
N LEU A 62 -2.00 -15.64 1.57
CA LEU A 62 -0.72 -14.99 1.89
C LEU A 62 -0.21 -15.32 3.30
N SER A 63 -1.11 -15.40 4.28
CA SER A 63 -0.74 -15.78 5.65
C SER A 63 -0.31 -17.25 5.75
N SER A 64 -0.89 -18.12 4.91
CA SER A 64 -0.53 -19.53 4.80
C SER A 64 0.65 -19.76 3.85
N SER A 65 0.95 -18.81 2.96
CA SER A 65 2.02 -18.89 1.95
C SER A 65 3.41 -18.66 2.49
N ASN A 66 3.56 -18.39 3.79
CA ASN A 66 4.83 -18.66 4.47
C ASN A 66 5.19 -20.17 4.45
N SER A 67 4.28 -21.01 3.94
CA SER A 67 4.45 -22.39 3.51
C SER A 67 3.74 -22.69 2.18
N PHE A 68 4.07 -22.00 1.07
CA PHE A 68 3.60 -22.45 -0.26
C PHE A 68 4.70 -22.59 -1.30
N SER A 69 5.06 -23.85 -1.49
CA SER A 69 5.53 -24.45 -2.74
C SER A 69 4.48 -24.22 -3.83
N THR A 70 4.91 -23.69 -4.97
CA THR A 70 4.14 -23.57 -6.21
C THR A 70 3.43 -24.88 -6.58
N THR A 71 2.10 -24.89 -6.54
CA THR A 71 1.30 -25.77 -7.39
C THR A 71 0.21 -24.96 -8.07
N ALA A 72 0.44 -24.68 -9.35
CA ALA A 72 -0.56 -24.17 -10.28
C ALA A 72 -1.63 -25.25 -10.49
N GLY A 73 -2.87 -24.96 -10.09
CA GLY A 73 -4.00 -25.88 -10.26
C GLY A 73 -5.40 -25.30 -10.04
N GLU A 74 -5.54 -24.09 -9.48
CA GLU A 74 -6.85 -23.56 -9.02
C GLU A 74 -7.60 -22.71 -10.07
N SER A 75 -7.26 -22.77 -11.35
CA SER A 75 -7.78 -21.83 -12.36
C SER A 75 -9.06 -22.29 -13.09
N GLU A 76 -9.44 -23.56 -13.00
CA GLU A 76 -10.61 -24.12 -13.72
C GLU A 76 -11.90 -24.08 -12.89
N GLU A 77 -11.83 -24.42 -11.60
CA GLU A 77 -13.01 -24.50 -10.73
C GLU A 77 -13.64 -23.12 -10.47
N ASP A 78 -12.82 -22.07 -10.38
CA ASP A 78 -13.27 -20.68 -10.20
C ASP A 78 -13.98 -20.12 -11.45
N ALA A 79 -13.56 -20.57 -12.64
CA ALA A 79 -14.21 -20.19 -13.90
C ALA A 79 -15.60 -20.83 -14.03
N GLU A 80 -15.75 -22.08 -13.58
CA GLU A 80 -17.02 -22.81 -13.62
C GLU A 80 -18.04 -22.27 -12.62
N LEU A 81 -17.58 -21.90 -11.41
CA LEU A 81 -18.38 -21.21 -10.40
C LEU A 81 -18.86 -19.83 -10.87
N GLN A 82 -17.99 -19.08 -11.56
CA GLN A 82 -18.34 -17.76 -12.11
C GLN A 82 -19.35 -17.88 -13.26
N ALA A 83 -19.22 -18.91 -14.12
CA ALA A 83 -20.19 -19.19 -15.17
C ALA A 83 -21.58 -19.55 -14.59
N ALA A 84 -21.62 -20.32 -13.50
CA ALA A 84 -22.87 -20.69 -12.82
C ALA A 84 -23.57 -19.48 -12.18
N LEU A 85 -22.82 -18.52 -11.63
CA LEU A 85 -23.38 -17.29 -11.05
C LEU A 85 -23.99 -16.36 -12.10
N ILE A 86 -23.36 -16.27 -13.28
CA ILE A 86 -23.87 -15.51 -14.43
C ILE A 86 -25.14 -16.19 -14.98
N ALA A 87 -25.14 -17.52 -15.10
CA ALA A 87 -26.29 -18.29 -15.56
C ALA A 87 -27.52 -18.17 -14.62
N ALA A 88 -27.29 -17.96 -13.31
CA ALA A 88 -28.34 -17.74 -12.32
C ALA A 88 -28.98 -16.34 -12.36
N GLY A 89 -28.64 -15.49 -13.33
CA GLY A 89 -29.23 -14.17 -13.52
C GLY A 89 -28.86 -13.14 -12.43
N ARG A 90 -27.91 -13.49 -11.56
CA ARG A 90 -27.36 -12.61 -10.53
C ARG A 90 -26.13 -11.92 -11.12
N ALA A 91 -26.35 -11.01 -12.07
CA ALA A 91 -25.28 -10.17 -12.58
C ALA A 91 -24.63 -9.45 -11.38
N PRO A 92 -23.34 -9.64 -11.11
CA PRO A 92 -22.65 -8.73 -10.22
C PRO A 92 -22.77 -7.35 -10.86
N GLU A 93 -23.43 -6.43 -10.14
CA GLU A 93 -23.20 -4.99 -10.32
C GLU A 93 -21.68 -4.79 -10.44
N PRO A 94 -21.17 -3.91 -11.31
CA PRO A 94 -19.74 -3.80 -11.54
C PRO A 94 -19.06 -3.28 -10.27
N THR A 95 -18.73 -4.19 -9.36
CA THR A 95 -17.66 -4.01 -8.39
C THR A 95 -16.45 -3.65 -9.22
N ALA A 96 -16.00 -2.41 -9.07
CA ALA A 96 -14.80 -1.82 -9.67
C ALA A 96 -13.53 -2.54 -9.16
N ALA A 97 -13.47 -3.84 -9.39
CA ALA A 97 -12.44 -4.78 -9.00
C ALA A 97 -12.28 -5.82 -10.13
N SER A 98 -12.03 -5.33 -11.35
CA SER A 98 -11.40 -6.15 -12.39
C SER A 98 -10.88 -5.24 -13.49
N GLY A 99 -9.55 -5.12 -13.58
CA GLY A 99 -8.88 -4.49 -14.73
C GLY A 99 -8.02 -3.26 -14.45
N ALA A 100 -7.74 -2.89 -13.18
CA ALA A 100 -6.57 -2.04 -12.95
C ALA A 100 -5.33 -2.88 -13.33
N PRO A 101 -4.46 -2.40 -14.23
CA PRO A 101 -3.25 -3.14 -14.59
C PRO A 101 -2.45 -3.41 -13.32
N PHE A 102 -2.03 -4.65 -13.13
CA PHE A 102 -1.08 -5.02 -12.08
C PHE A 102 0.10 -4.03 -12.14
N GLY A 103 0.26 -3.22 -11.09
CA GLY A 103 1.31 -2.20 -11.01
C GLY A 103 0.88 -0.75 -11.24
N ALA A 104 -0.42 -0.43 -11.38
CA ALA A 104 -0.87 0.96 -11.30
C ALA A 104 -0.79 1.50 -9.86
N LEU A 105 -0.29 2.74 -9.70
CA LEU A 105 -0.41 3.46 -8.44
C LEU A 105 -1.88 3.76 -8.15
N ALA A 106 -2.24 3.73 -6.87
CA ALA A 106 -3.57 4.10 -6.42
C ALA A 106 -3.92 5.56 -6.77
N ALA A 107 -5.21 5.86 -6.85
CA ALA A 107 -5.71 7.20 -7.14
C ALA A 107 -5.32 8.25 -6.07
N ASP A 108 -5.11 7.82 -4.82
CA ASP A 108 -4.56 8.65 -3.74
C ASP A 108 -3.09 8.30 -3.50
N PHE A 109 -2.18 9.15 -3.98
CA PHE A 109 -0.74 8.99 -3.77
C PHE A 109 -0.04 10.31 -3.45
N ALA A 110 0.92 10.25 -2.55
CA ALA A 110 1.73 11.41 -2.18
C ALA A 110 3.18 11.04 -1.86
N LEU A 111 4.07 12.02 -2.01
CA LEU A 111 5.45 11.95 -1.55
C LEU A 111 5.65 12.93 -0.40
N ALA A 112 6.21 12.44 0.70
CA ALA A 112 6.72 13.26 1.76
C ALA A 112 8.25 13.31 1.71
N MET A 113 8.79 14.53 1.73
CA MET A 113 10.22 14.78 1.83
C MET A 113 10.52 15.40 3.19
N ALA A 114 11.30 14.71 4.02
CA ALA A 114 11.77 15.24 5.28
C ALA A 114 13.11 15.94 5.07
N HIS A 115 13.16 17.24 5.37
CA HIS A 115 14.42 17.97 5.33
C HIS A 115 15.22 17.70 6.62
N PRO A 116 16.56 17.58 6.56
CA PRO A 116 17.40 17.35 7.75
C PRO A 116 17.29 18.45 8.83
N SER A 117 16.70 19.61 8.50
CA SER A 117 16.43 20.70 9.45
C SER A 117 15.14 20.54 10.29
N GLY A 118 14.45 19.40 10.19
CA GLY A 118 13.34 19.02 11.07
C GLY A 118 11.93 19.40 10.60
N SER A 119 11.80 20.19 9.52
CA SER A 119 10.52 20.42 8.86
C SER A 119 10.29 19.40 7.76
N SER A 120 9.30 18.51 7.92
CA SER A 120 8.84 17.63 6.85
C SER A 120 7.75 18.31 6.02
N GLN A 121 7.93 18.36 4.71
CA GLN A 121 6.92 18.82 3.76
C GLN A 121 6.35 17.62 3.01
N GLY A 122 5.02 17.47 3.04
CA GLY A 122 4.30 16.50 2.23
C GLY A 122 3.78 17.19 0.99
N THR A 123 4.15 16.71 -0.20
CA THR A 123 3.68 17.23 -1.47
C THR A 123 2.90 16.13 -2.19
N PRO A 124 1.58 16.31 -2.44
CA PRO A 124 0.86 15.38 -3.31
C PRO A 124 1.48 15.47 -4.72
N ILE A 125 1.89 14.33 -5.30
CA ILE A 125 2.53 14.32 -6.63
C ILE A 125 1.48 14.07 -7.73
N LEU A 126 0.46 13.25 -7.44
CA LEU A 126 -0.69 13.06 -8.33
C LEU A 126 -1.93 12.85 -7.47
N THR A 127 -2.78 13.86 -7.42
CA THR A 127 -4.20 13.69 -7.07
C THR A 127 -4.94 13.55 -8.38
N THR A 128 -5.44 12.36 -8.71
CA THR A 128 -6.41 12.25 -9.81
C THR A 128 -7.61 13.09 -9.42
N THR A 129 -7.91 14.09 -10.25
CA THR A 129 -8.87 15.19 -10.06
C THR A 129 -10.35 14.74 -10.03
N THR A 130 -10.63 13.50 -9.62
CA THR A 130 -11.99 12.97 -9.44
C THR A 130 -12.40 12.86 -7.98
N ALA A 131 -11.48 12.97 -7.02
CA ALA A 131 -11.81 13.16 -5.61
C ALA A 131 -11.68 14.65 -5.26
N THR A 132 -12.82 15.32 -5.13
CA THR A 132 -13.01 16.68 -4.57
C THR A 132 -12.67 16.77 -3.07
N THR A 133 -11.67 16.02 -2.60
CA THR A 133 -11.14 16.09 -1.25
C THR A 133 -9.97 17.06 -1.21
N THR A 134 -10.18 18.21 -0.56
CA THR A 134 -9.14 19.24 -0.31
C THR A 134 -8.00 18.76 0.60
N SER A 135 -8.07 17.53 1.11
CA SER A 135 -7.00 16.86 1.86
C SER A 135 -6.78 15.44 1.34
N SER A 136 -5.71 15.20 0.59
CA SER A 136 -5.25 13.84 0.27
C SER A 136 -4.88 13.12 1.57
N LEU A 137 -5.53 11.98 1.83
CA LEU A 137 -5.24 11.15 3.00
C LEU A 137 -3.81 10.64 2.92
N ALA A 138 -3.37 10.20 1.73
CA ALA A 138 -1.99 9.79 1.47
C ALA A 138 -0.98 10.91 1.76
N ALA A 139 -1.27 12.18 1.42
CA ALA A 139 -0.40 13.31 1.73
C ALA A 139 -0.30 13.58 3.24
N SER A 140 -1.43 13.50 3.93
CA SER A 140 -1.50 13.69 5.38
C SER A 140 -0.77 12.58 6.14
N MET A 141 -0.98 11.32 5.75
CA MET A 141 -0.34 10.14 6.33
C MET A 141 1.15 10.08 6.00
N SER A 142 1.55 10.27 4.74
CA SER A 142 2.97 10.24 4.35
C SER A 142 3.79 11.29 5.09
N LYS A 143 3.26 12.52 5.27
CA LYS A 143 3.92 13.56 6.07
C LYS A 143 4.11 13.15 7.54
N ARG A 144 3.07 12.60 8.19
CA ARG A 144 3.17 12.13 9.58
C ARG A 144 4.13 10.94 9.72
N LEU A 145 4.12 10.02 8.77
CA LEU A 145 4.99 8.85 8.79
C LEU A 145 6.45 9.24 8.53
N ALA A 146 6.73 10.04 7.50
CA ALA A 146 8.08 10.50 7.18
C ALA A 146 8.70 11.30 8.33
N SER A 147 7.95 12.21 8.95
CA SER A 147 8.42 12.97 10.13
C SER A 147 8.67 12.09 11.34
N LYS A 148 7.79 11.13 11.63
CA LYS A 148 7.91 10.24 12.79
C LYS A 148 9.02 9.21 12.65
N LEU A 149 9.24 8.70 11.44
CA LEU A 149 10.29 7.73 11.13
C LEU A 149 11.62 8.40 10.74
N ARG A 150 11.64 9.73 10.58
CA ARG A 150 12.79 10.52 10.12
C ARG A 150 13.38 10.03 8.79
N ILE A 151 12.50 9.60 7.88
CA ILE A 151 12.89 9.11 6.55
C ILE A 151 12.93 10.31 5.59
N PRO A 152 14.02 10.50 4.83
CA PRO A 152 14.13 11.61 3.88
C PRO A 152 13.06 11.57 2.81
N HIS A 153 12.76 10.41 2.22
CA HIS A 153 11.73 10.25 1.20
C HIS A 153 10.79 9.09 1.51
N LEU A 154 9.49 9.39 1.62
CA LEU A 154 8.43 8.39 1.77
C LEU A 154 7.36 8.63 0.72
N LEU A 155 7.22 7.70 -0.22
CA LEU A 155 6.12 7.70 -1.17
C LEU A 155 5.05 6.73 -0.67
N LEU A 156 3.82 7.22 -0.51
CA LEU A 156 2.68 6.44 -0.06
C LEU A 156 1.60 6.42 -1.14
N SER A 157 1.16 5.22 -1.50
CA SER A 157 0.05 4.94 -2.40
C SER A 157 -1.03 4.19 -1.62
N LEU A 158 -2.23 4.75 -1.56
CA LEU A 158 -3.37 4.21 -0.80
C LEU A 158 -4.51 3.84 -1.75
N ASP A 159 -4.74 2.54 -1.90
CA ASP A 159 -5.87 1.97 -2.62
C ASP A 159 -6.90 1.48 -1.59
N LEU A 160 -7.67 2.43 -1.06
CA LEU A 160 -8.68 2.16 -0.04
C LEU A 160 -10.09 2.13 -0.64
N PRO A 161 -10.97 1.25 -0.16
CA PRO A 161 -12.37 1.28 -0.52
C PRO A 161 -13.02 2.65 -0.26
N PRO A 162 -13.96 3.10 -1.11
CA PRO A 162 -14.60 4.41 -0.99
C PRO A 162 -15.45 4.57 0.27
N SER A 163 -15.71 3.48 1.00
CA SER A 163 -16.31 3.48 2.34
C SER A 163 -15.40 4.11 3.40
N LEU A 164 -14.08 3.94 3.27
CA LEU A 164 -13.09 4.43 4.22
C LEU A 164 -12.55 5.82 3.88
N ILE A 165 -12.78 6.28 2.64
CA ILE A 165 -12.36 7.60 2.18
C ILE A 165 -13.43 8.61 2.55
N ALA A 166 -13.03 9.71 3.20
CA ALA A 166 -13.93 10.79 3.56
C ALA A 166 -14.39 11.54 2.30
N SER A 167 -15.63 11.29 1.86
CA SER A 167 -16.22 12.00 0.72
C SER A 167 -17.02 13.23 1.18
N PRO A 168 -16.92 14.37 0.45
CA PRO A 168 -17.70 15.56 0.79
C PRO A 168 -19.21 15.25 0.76
N GLY A 169 -19.92 15.65 1.81
CA GLY A 169 -21.36 15.38 1.97
C GLY A 169 -21.71 14.04 2.62
N ARG A 170 -20.72 13.18 2.92
CA ARG A 170 -20.93 11.94 3.67
C ARG A 170 -20.35 12.07 5.08
N ILE A 171 -21.18 11.82 6.09
CA ILE A 171 -20.70 11.69 7.47
C ILE A 171 -19.98 10.34 7.57
N GLN A 172 -18.67 10.38 7.84
CA GLN A 172 -17.88 9.17 8.05
C GLN A 172 -18.28 8.54 9.39
N SER A 173 -18.45 7.21 9.41
CA SER A 173 -18.75 6.54 10.67
C SER A 173 -17.54 6.60 11.61
N PRO A 174 -17.75 6.56 12.94
CA PRO A 174 -16.64 6.50 13.90
C PRO A 174 -15.81 5.22 13.72
N GLU A 175 -16.41 4.14 13.20
CA GLU A 175 -15.72 2.87 12.92
C GLU A 175 -14.75 3.01 11.75
N ASP A 176 -15.18 3.61 10.64
CA ASP A 176 -14.33 3.86 9.47
C ASP A 176 -13.14 4.77 9.84
N SER A 177 -13.42 5.82 10.63
CA SER A 177 -12.39 6.75 11.11
C SER A 177 -11.35 6.05 11.99
N ARG A 178 -11.82 5.16 12.89
CA ARG A 178 -10.94 4.35 13.74
C ARG A 178 -10.14 3.35 12.91
N ALA A 179 -10.73 2.74 11.90
CA ALA A 179 -10.05 1.80 11.01
C ALA A 179 -8.87 2.47 10.29
N VAL A 180 -9.07 3.69 9.74
CA VAL A 180 -8.00 4.45 9.09
C VAL A 180 -6.86 4.79 10.06
N LEU A 181 -7.16 5.14 11.31
CA LEU A 181 -6.14 5.40 12.33
C LEU A 181 -5.35 4.14 12.72
N ILE A 182 -6.02 3.00 12.85
CA ILE A 182 -5.36 1.72 13.11
C ILE A 182 -4.51 1.31 11.91
N LEU A 183 -5.01 1.52 10.69
CA LEU A 183 -4.27 1.26 9.46
C LEU A 183 -3.01 2.12 9.38
N GLU A 184 -3.09 3.42 9.68
CA GLU A 184 -1.91 4.30 9.73
C GLU A 184 -0.87 3.79 10.73
N LYS A 185 -1.33 3.36 11.92
CA LYS A 185 -0.43 2.77 12.93
C LYS A 185 0.22 1.49 12.39
N ALA A 186 -0.56 0.60 11.77
CA ALA A 186 -0.03 -0.65 11.24
C ALA A 186 0.98 -0.43 10.11
N ILE A 187 0.72 0.50 9.19
CA ILE A 187 1.67 0.90 8.14
C ILE A 187 2.97 1.42 8.76
N ARG A 188 2.87 2.24 9.83
CA ARG A 188 4.04 2.74 10.54
C ARG A 188 4.86 1.60 11.14
N ASP A 189 4.20 0.67 11.82
CA ASP A 189 4.84 -0.46 12.48
C ASP A 189 5.53 -1.37 11.42
N ALA A 190 4.88 -1.58 10.27
CA ALA A 190 5.47 -2.27 9.13
C ALA A 190 6.72 -1.55 8.59
N CYS A 191 6.67 -0.23 8.38
CA CYS A 191 7.83 0.55 7.96
C CYS A 191 8.98 0.47 8.97
N THR A 192 8.71 0.54 10.28
CA THR A 192 9.76 0.38 11.30
C THR A 192 10.41 -0.99 11.25
N HIS A 193 9.61 -2.03 11.01
CA HIS A 193 10.10 -3.40 10.90
C HIS A 193 11.00 -3.56 9.66
N THR A 194 10.60 -3.00 8.51
CA THR A 194 11.42 -3.03 7.29
C THR A 194 12.74 -2.27 7.44
N LEU A 195 12.74 -1.12 8.11
CA LEU A 195 13.96 -0.34 8.36
C LEU A 195 14.92 -1.01 9.35
N SER A 196 14.40 -1.85 10.26
CA SER A 196 15.22 -2.57 11.25
C SER A 196 15.94 -3.81 10.70
N ARG A 197 15.69 -4.17 9.44
CA ARG A 197 16.18 -5.40 8.80
C ARG A 197 17.44 -5.19 7.97
#